data_AF-A0A0L7LJ76-F1
#
_entry.id   AF-A0A0L7LJ76-F1
#
_cell.length_a   1.000
_cell.length_b   1.000
_cell.length_c   1.000
_cell.angle_alpha   90.00
_cell.angle_beta   90.00
_cell.angle_gamma   90.00
#
_symmetry.space_group_name_H-M   'P 1'
#
loop_
_entity.id
_entity.type
_entity.pdbx_description
1 polymer ?
#
loop_
_entity_poly.entity_id
_entity_poly.type
_entity_poly.pdbx_seq_one_letter_code
_entity_poly.pdbx_strand_id
1 'polypeptide(L)'
;MGFLTVGKFGTAKRNIPFKQYLLLVGFFWTSSVANNYAFDFNISMPLHMIFRAGSLIANMAMGVWILKKRYAPLKYLAIFMISVGICICTIQSSGDVKAPRETHEDAAEEARLQFIDWLWWCLGIAILTFALFVSARLGIFQESLYSEHGKHPWEALFYTHLLPLVFWLPTAPNLMNHMKLATETPVVEVLGVVLPRQVLWLALYVMTQGFLLILGNVTLHQCGVCFDN
;
A
#
# COMPACT_ATOMS: atom_id res chain seq x y z
N MET A 1 8.36 23.35 5.70
CA MET A 1 7.46 24.37 5.11
C MET A 1 6.01 24.23 5.52
N GLY A 2 5.39 23.04 5.57
CA GLY A 2 3.96 22.88 5.94
C GLY A 2 3.56 23.31 7.37
N PHE A 3 4.43 23.15 8.37
CA PHE A 3 4.15 23.56 9.75
C PHE A 3 4.03 25.09 9.91
N LEU A 4 4.79 25.85 9.10
CA LEU A 4 4.83 27.31 9.13
C LEU A 4 3.71 27.93 8.28
N THR A 5 3.35 27.32 7.16
CA THR A 5 2.36 27.88 6.22
C THR A 5 0.93 27.44 6.51
N VAL A 6 0.72 26.21 6.98
CA VAL A 6 -0.62 25.64 7.21
C VAL A 6 -0.95 25.60 8.70
N GLY A 7 0.04 25.27 9.53
CA GLY A 7 -0.16 25.15 10.97
C GLY A 7 -0.50 26.47 11.65
N LYS A 8 -0.02 27.63 11.17
CA LYS A 8 -0.06 28.93 11.88
C LYS A 8 0.03 28.73 13.40
N PHE A 9 1.05 28.01 13.88
CA PHE A 9 1.23 27.74 15.32
C PHE A 9 0.02 27.07 16.03
N GLY A 10 -0.76 26.24 15.34
CA GLY A 10 -1.90 25.53 15.91
C GLY A 10 -3.18 26.36 16.08
N THR A 11 -3.25 27.58 15.53
CA THR A 11 -4.43 28.48 15.67
C THR A 11 -5.37 28.47 14.46
N ALA A 12 -5.11 27.66 13.44
CA ALA A 12 -6.01 27.53 12.29
C ALA A 12 -7.32 26.86 12.69
N LYS A 13 -8.46 27.50 12.33
CA LYS A 13 -9.81 26.99 12.59
C LYS A 13 -10.01 25.69 11.81
N ARG A 14 -9.99 24.55 12.51
CA ARG A 14 -10.18 23.23 11.88
C ARG A 14 -11.58 23.15 11.27
N ASN A 15 -11.65 22.93 9.97
CA ASN A 15 -12.91 22.73 9.27
C ASN A 15 -13.37 21.26 9.34
N ILE A 16 -12.43 20.32 9.52
CA ILE A 16 -12.69 18.88 9.62
C ILE A 16 -12.43 18.41 11.07
N PRO A 17 -13.34 17.63 11.69
CA PRO A 17 -13.15 17.14 13.05
C PRO A 17 -11.96 16.16 13.13
N PHE A 18 -11.11 16.35 14.14
CA PHE A 18 -9.89 15.56 14.37
C PHE A 18 -10.14 14.05 14.46
N LYS A 19 -11.32 13.63 14.94
CA LYS A 19 -11.70 12.21 15.02
C LYS A 19 -11.71 11.53 13.64
N GLN A 20 -12.12 12.25 12.58
CA GLN A 20 -12.15 11.70 11.22
C GLN A 20 -10.73 11.52 10.67
N TYR A 21 -9.81 12.45 10.95
CA TYR A 21 -8.39 12.27 10.62
C TYR A 21 -7.76 11.11 11.39
N LEU A 22 -8.09 10.93 12.67
CA LEU A 22 -7.56 9.82 13.46
C LEU A 22 -8.07 8.46 12.92
N LEU A 23 -9.34 8.39 12.52
CA LEU A 23 -9.92 7.20 11.90
C LEU A 23 -9.31 6.91 10.52
N LEU A 24 -9.07 7.94 9.71
CA LEU A 24 -8.35 7.85 8.44
C LEU A 24 -6.93 7.29 8.63
N VAL A 25 -6.19 7.83 9.59
CA VAL A 25 -4.84 7.40 9.92
C VAL A 25 -4.84 5.98 10.47
N GLY A 26 -5.85 5.61 11.26
CA GLY A 26 -6.05 4.25 11.74
C GLY A 26 -6.20 3.25 10.59
N PHE A 27 -7.05 3.53 9.60
CA PHE A 27 -7.16 2.66 8.42
C PHE A 27 -5.87 2.59 7.61
N PHE A 28 -5.19 3.72 7.43
CA PHE A 28 -3.90 3.75 6.74
C PHE A 28 -2.84 2.91 7.46
N TRP A 29 -2.73 3.06 8.78
CA TRP A 29 -1.81 2.31 9.62
C TRP A 29 -2.13 0.81 9.59
N THR A 30 -3.39 0.42 9.80
CA THR A 30 -3.81 -1.00 9.76
C THR A 30 -3.53 -1.63 8.41
N SER A 31 -3.86 -0.95 7.31
CA SER A 31 -3.54 -1.44 5.96
C SER A 31 -2.02 -1.58 5.77
N SER A 32 -1.24 -0.60 6.20
CA SER A 32 0.22 -0.61 6.05
C SER A 32 0.86 -1.74 6.85
N VAL A 33 0.44 -1.95 8.10
CA VAL A 33 0.92 -3.04 8.95
C VAL A 33 0.52 -4.41 8.37
N ALA A 34 -0.72 -4.58 7.94
CA ALA A 34 -1.17 -5.83 7.31
C ALA A 34 -0.40 -6.13 6.02
N ASN A 35 -0.17 -5.13 5.16
CA ASN A 35 0.63 -5.30 3.95
C ASN A 35 2.09 -5.62 4.24
N ASN A 36 2.69 -5.03 5.28
CA ASN A 36 4.06 -5.33 5.67
C ASN A 36 4.17 -6.74 6.27
N TYR A 37 3.22 -7.12 7.12
CA TYR A 37 3.19 -8.43 7.76
C TYR A 37 2.97 -9.57 6.74
N ALA A 38 2.27 -9.29 5.63
CA ALA A 38 2.07 -10.26 4.57
C ALA A 38 3.39 -10.79 3.94
N PHE A 39 4.47 -10.01 3.97
CA PHE A 39 5.78 -10.46 3.46
C PHE A 39 6.42 -11.54 4.35
N ASP A 40 6.11 -11.56 5.64
CA ASP A 40 6.62 -12.55 6.58
C ASP A 40 6.05 -13.96 6.28
N PHE A 41 4.96 -14.06 5.50
CA PHE A 41 4.32 -15.32 5.09
C PHE A 41 4.89 -15.90 3.79
N ASN A 42 6.14 -15.56 3.41
CA ASN A 42 6.79 -16.00 2.17
C ASN A 42 5.97 -15.71 0.90
N ILE A 43 5.18 -14.64 0.92
CA ILE A 43 4.43 -14.24 -0.26
C ILE A 43 5.38 -13.64 -1.28
N SER A 44 5.33 -14.14 -2.52
CA SER A 44 6.15 -13.61 -3.59
C SER A 44 5.81 -12.15 -3.89
N MET A 45 6.83 -11.32 -4.14
CA MET A 45 6.66 -9.91 -4.51
C MET A 45 5.68 -9.70 -5.68
N PRO A 46 5.68 -10.55 -6.74
CA PRO A 46 4.70 -10.46 -7.83
C PRO A 46 3.26 -10.70 -7.38
N LEU A 47 3.00 -11.68 -6.50
CA LEU A 47 1.66 -11.96 -5.98
C LEU A 47 1.12 -10.74 -5.22
N HIS A 48 1.95 -10.12 -4.38
CA HIS A 48 1.57 -8.88 -3.70
C HIS A 48 1.25 -7.74 -4.70
N MET A 49 2.00 -7.60 -5.80
CA MET A 49 1.69 -6.60 -6.84
C MET A 49 0.33 -6.86 -7.51
N ILE A 50 -0.02 -8.12 -7.77
CA ILE A 50 -1.32 -8.50 -8.34
C ILE A 50 -2.46 -8.11 -7.38
N PHE A 51 -2.33 -8.46 -6.09
CA PHE A 51 -3.31 -8.06 -5.09
C PHE A 51 -3.42 -6.54 -4.99
N ARG A 52 -2.30 -5.81 -4.96
CA ARG A 52 -2.28 -4.35 -4.93
C ARG A 52 -3.00 -3.73 -6.14
N ALA A 53 -2.83 -4.29 -7.34
CA ALA A 53 -3.58 -3.87 -8.53
C ALA A 53 -5.09 -4.11 -8.40
N GLY A 54 -5.50 -5.13 -7.64
CA GLY A 54 -6.90 -5.41 -7.28
C GLY A 54 -7.54 -4.41 -6.32
N SER A 55 -6.79 -3.49 -5.70
CA SER A 55 -7.36 -2.45 -4.83
C SER A 55 -8.41 -1.58 -5.52
N LEU A 56 -8.25 -1.28 -6.81
CA LEU A 56 -9.24 -0.53 -7.60
C LEU A 56 -10.61 -1.23 -7.60
N ILE A 57 -10.59 -2.56 -7.68
CA ILE A 57 -11.80 -3.39 -7.64
C ILE A 57 -12.42 -3.40 -6.25
N ALA A 58 -11.59 -3.55 -5.21
CA ALA A 58 -12.04 -3.50 -3.83
C ALA A 58 -12.71 -2.16 -3.49
N ASN A 59 -12.14 -1.03 -3.95
CA ASN A 59 -12.75 0.30 -3.83
C ASN A 59 -14.13 0.35 -4.48
N MET A 60 -14.24 -0.22 -5.68
CA MET A 60 -15.49 -0.20 -6.41
C MET A 60 -16.56 -1.10 -5.77
N ALA A 61 -16.19 -2.31 -5.35
CA ALA A 61 -17.07 -3.25 -4.67
C ALA A 61 -17.60 -2.67 -3.35
N MET A 62 -16.72 -2.06 -2.55
CA MET A 62 -17.12 -1.34 -1.35
C MET A 62 -17.95 -0.09 -1.65
N GLY A 63 -17.69 0.60 -2.77
CA GLY A 63 -18.50 1.72 -3.25
C GLY A 63 -19.93 1.30 -3.62
N VAL A 64 -20.11 0.11 -4.21
CA VAL A 64 -21.44 -0.49 -4.42
C VAL A 64 -22.11 -0.75 -3.08
N TRP A 65 -21.39 -1.39 -2.15
CA TRP A 65 -21.97 -1.88 -0.90
C TRP A 65 -22.34 -0.75 0.07
N ILE A 66 -21.47 0.25 0.21
CA ILE A 66 -21.64 1.38 1.14
C ILE A 66 -22.42 2.52 0.49
N LEU A 67 -22.07 2.90 -0.74
CA LEU A 67 -22.60 4.09 -1.42
C LEU A 67 -23.81 3.79 -2.32
N LYS A 68 -24.21 2.51 -2.47
CA LYS A 68 -25.31 2.03 -3.34
C LYS A 68 -25.24 2.53 -4.79
N LYS A 69 -24.06 2.94 -5.27
CA LYS A 69 -23.85 3.37 -6.66
C LYS A 69 -23.96 2.16 -7.59
N ARG A 70 -24.63 2.31 -8.74
CA ARG A 70 -24.65 1.28 -9.80
C ARG A 70 -23.46 1.46 -10.72
N TYR A 71 -22.76 0.37 -11.02
CA TYR A 71 -21.59 0.35 -11.89
C TYR A 71 -21.87 -0.49 -13.14
N ALA A 72 -21.21 -0.16 -14.25
CA ALA A 72 -21.35 -0.83 -15.54
C ALA A 72 -20.98 -2.33 -15.47
N PRO A 73 -21.62 -3.20 -16.28
CA PRO A 73 -21.40 -4.65 -16.27
C PRO A 73 -19.93 -5.05 -16.54
N LEU A 74 -19.19 -4.29 -17.34
CA LEU A 74 -17.74 -4.49 -17.57
C LEU A 74 -16.92 -4.54 -16.28
N LYS A 75 -17.36 -3.80 -15.26
CA LYS A 75 -16.64 -3.72 -14.00
C LYS A 75 -16.81 -5.00 -13.18
N TYR A 76 -17.96 -5.67 -13.27
CA TYR A 76 -18.18 -7.00 -12.69
C TYR A 76 -17.31 -8.06 -13.39
N LEU A 77 -17.17 -7.96 -14.71
CA LEU A 77 -16.25 -8.81 -15.48
C LEU A 77 -14.79 -8.63 -15.05
N ALA A 78 -14.36 -7.40 -14.73
CA ALA A 78 -13.05 -7.15 -14.16
C ALA A 78 -12.86 -7.85 -12.80
N ILE A 79 -13.88 -7.86 -11.92
CA ILE A 79 -13.81 -8.58 -10.63
C ILE A 79 -13.61 -10.07 -10.89
N PHE A 80 -14.41 -10.63 -11.80
CA PHE A 80 -14.32 -12.04 -12.15
C PHE A 80 -12.92 -12.39 -12.71
N MET A 81 -12.39 -11.57 -13.62
CA MET A 81 -11.07 -11.80 -14.21
C MET A 81 -9.93 -11.71 -13.19
N ILE A 82 -10.02 -10.80 -12.21
CA ILE A 82 -9.07 -10.74 -11.09
C ILE A 82 -9.19 -11.98 -10.20
N SER A 83 -10.39 -12.41 -9.85
CA SER A 83 -10.58 -13.66 -9.08
C SER A 83 -9.97 -14.86 -9.80
N VAL A 84 -10.14 -14.96 -11.12
CA VAL A 84 -9.50 -16.00 -11.94
C VAL A 84 -7.98 -15.86 -11.93
N GLY A 85 -7.44 -14.64 -12.10
CA GLY A 85 -6.01 -14.37 -12.02
C GLY A 85 -5.41 -14.76 -10.66
N ILE A 86 -6.11 -14.45 -9.57
CA ILE A 86 -5.74 -14.88 -8.22
C ILE A 86 -5.75 -16.40 -8.13
N CYS A 87 -6.79 -17.09 -8.62
CA CYS A 87 -6.84 -18.56 -8.61
C CYS A 87 -5.71 -19.20 -9.42
N ILE A 88 -5.37 -18.67 -10.60
CA ILE A 88 -4.27 -19.17 -11.42
C ILE A 88 -2.93 -18.95 -10.71
N CYS A 89 -2.68 -17.74 -10.20
CA CYS A 89 -1.47 -17.45 -9.42
C CYS A 89 -1.41 -18.23 -8.11
N THR A 90 -2.56 -18.55 -7.51
CA THR A 90 -2.70 -19.40 -6.31
C THR A 90 -2.23 -20.82 -6.62
N ILE A 91 -2.70 -21.40 -7.73
CA ILE A 91 -2.28 -22.75 -8.16
C ILE A 91 -0.79 -22.77 -8.47
N GLN A 92 -0.29 -21.79 -9.24
CA GLN A 92 1.11 -21.76 -9.64
C GLN A 92 2.05 -21.48 -8.45
N SER A 93 1.68 -20.55 -7.57
CA SER A 93 2.47 -20.23 -6.39
C SER A 93 2.48 -21.36 -5.36
N SER A 94 1.41 -22.17 -5.24
CA SER A 94 1.40 -23.31 -4.31
C SER A 94 2.44 -24.39 -4.64
N GLY A 95 2.96 -24.44 -5.87
CA GLY A 95 4.04 -25.35 -6.25
C GLY A 95 5.43 -24.90 -5.80
N ASP A 96 5.61 -23.61 -5.52
CA ASP A 96 6.90 -22.97 -5.19
C ASP A 96 7.08 -22.68 -3.70
N VAL A 97 6.08 -22.92 -2.84
CA VAL A 97 6.19 -22.75 -1.37
C VAL A 97 6.92 -23.95 -0.77
N LYS A 98 8.21 -24.12 -1.11
CA LYS A 98 9.11 -25.00 -0.36
C LYS A 98 10.00 -24.12 0.51
N ALA A 99 9.82 -24.19 1.82
CA ALA A 99 10.82 -23.65 2.74
C ALA A 99 12.17 -24.35 2.46
N PRO A 100 13.31 -23.63 2.43
CA PRO A 100 14.62 -24.26 2.33
C PRO A 100 14.86 -25.02 3.64
N ARG A 101 14.59 -26.33 3.64
CA ARG A 101 14.81 -27.22 4.79
C ARG A 101 15.56 -28.47 4.31
N GLU A 102 16.47 -28.93 5.15
CA GLU A 102 17.14 -30.23 5.02
C GLU A 102 16.06 -31.32 4.84
N THR A 103 16.25 -32.20 3.86
CA THR A 103 15.32 -33.29 3.56
C THR A 103 15.28 -34.24 4.77
N HIS A 104 14.17 -34.25 5.51
CA HIS A 104 13.98 -35.20 6.60
C HIS A 104 13.56 -36.55 5.99
N GLU A 105 14.18 -37.65 6.41
CA GLU A 105 13.96 -39.00 5.83
C GLU A 105 12.53 -39.55 6.06
N ASP A 106 11.73 -38.88 6.90
CA ASP A 106 10.36 -39.29 7.25
C ASP A 106 9.28 -38.61 6.38
N ALA A 107 8.77 -39.34 5.39
CA ALA A 107 7.69 -38.88 4.49
C ALA A 107 6.42 -38.40 5.22
N ALA A 108 6.14 -38.91 6.42
CA ALA A 108 5.00 -38.48 7.23
C ALA A 108 5.21 -37.10 7.87
N GLU A 109 6.45 -36.75 8.19
CA GLU A 109 6.80 -35.43 8.75
C GLU A 109 6.83 -34.38 7.63
N GLU A 110 7.36 -34.71 6.44
CA GLU A 110 7.31 -33.85 5.27
C GLU A 110 5.88 -33.47 4.87
N ALA A 111 4.95 -34.44 4.86
CA ALA A 111 3.54 -34.16 4.54
C ALA A 111 2.87 -33.22 5.55
N ARG A 112 3.23 -33.34 6.84
CA ARG A 112 2.73 -32.43 7.90
C ARG A 112 3.30 -31.03 7.73
N LEU A 113 4.59 -30.91 7.42
CA LEU A 113 5.25 -29.62 7.20
C LEU A 113 4.69 -28.92 5.96
N GLN A 114 4.44 -29.64 4.86
CA GLN A 114 3.80 -29.09 3.66
C GLN A 114 2.39 -28.55 3.94
N PHE A 115 1.61 -29.26 4.74
CA PHE A 115 0.28 -28.79 5.14
C PHE A 115 0.35 -27.51 5.98
N ILE A 116 1.31 -27.44 6.91
CA ILE A 116 1.57 -26.24 7.72
C ILE A 116 1.98 -25.08 6.80
N ASP A 117 2.95 -25.28 5.90
CA ASP A 117 3.42 -24.25 4.98
C ASP A 117 2.27 -23.74 4.07
N TRP A 118 1.38 -24.63 3.61
CA TRP A 118 0.16 -24.26 2.88
C TRP A 118 -0.79 -23.39 3.73
N LEU A 119 -0.99 -23.73 5.01
CA LEU A 119 -1.82 -22.93 5.92
C LEU A 119 -1.23 -21.54 6.15
N TRP A 120 0.08 -21.42 6.36
CA TRP A 120 0.76 -20.13 6.51
C TRP A 120 0.60 -19.26 5.25
N TRP A 121 0.71 -19.87 4.08
CA TRP A 121 0.50 -19.19 2.81
C TRP A 121 -0.96 -18.74 2.62
N CYS A 122 -1.95 -19.59 2.92
CA CYS A 122 -3.36 -19.19 2.91
C CYS A 122 -3.65 -18.04 3.87
N LEU A 123 -3.03 -18.05 5.05
CA LEU A 123 -3.14 -16.96 6.02
C LEU A 123 -2.54 -15.66 5.45
N GLY A 124 -1.39 -15.74 4.77
CA GLY A 124 -0.81 -14.60 4.06
C GLY A 124 -1.75 -13.99 3.01
N ILE A 125 -2.40 -14.82 2.19
CA ILE A 125 -3.41 -14.38 1.22
C ILE A 125 -4.62 -13.73 1.91
N ALA A 126 -5.09 -14.31 3.02
CA ALA A 126 -6.20 -13.76 3.78
C ALA A 126 -5.86 -12.36 4.34
N ILE A 127 -4.64 -12.17 4.85
CA ILE A 127 -4.14 -10.89 5.35
C ILE A 127 -4.03 -9.86 4.21
N LEU A 128 -3.50 -10.24 3.05
CA LEU A 128 -3.46 -9.36 1.88
C LEU A 128 -4.85 -8.93 1.42
N THR A 129 -5.78 -9.90 1.35
CA THR A 129 -7.17 -9.62 0.99
C THR A 129 -7.80 -8.63 1.98
N PHE A 130 -7.60 -8.85 3.28
CA PHE A 130 -8.05 -7.93 4.33
C PHE A 130 -7.43 -6.54 4.16
N ALA A 131 -6.12 -6.46 3.91
CA ALA A 131 -5.42 -5.20 3.69
C ALA A 131 -5.98 -4.42 2.48
N LEU A 132 -6.36 -5.11 1.40
CA LEU A 132 -7.02 -4.49 0.25
C LEU A 132 -8.36 -3.87 0.63
N PHE A 133 -9.20 -4.58 1.38
CA PHE A 133 -10.49 -4.06 1.82
C PHE A 133 -10.33 -2.87 2.77
N VAL A 134 -9.38 -2.89 3.69
CA VAL A 134 -9.08 -1.75 4.56
C VAL A 134 -8.59 -0.55 3.73
N SER A 135 -7.72 -0.78 2.75
CA SER A 135 -7.25 0.26 1.82
C SER A 135 -8.38 0.85 0.99
N ALA A 136 -9.34 0.01 0.60
CA ALA A 136 -10.53 0.45 -0.11
C ALA A 136 -11.47 1.29 0.74
N ARG A 137 -11.61 0.90 2.01
CA ARG A 137 -12.36 1.68 2.99
C ARG A 137 -11.76 3.06 3.16
N LEU A 138 -10.43 3.14 3.24
CA LEU A 138 -9.68 4.39 3.35
C LEU A 138 -10.01 5.32 2.18
N GLY A 139 -9.95 4.82 0.93
CA GLY A 139 -10.24 5.61 -0.26
C GLY A 139 -11.66 6.16 -0.31
N ILE A 140 -12.66 5.34 0.02
CA ILE A 140 -14.08 5.77 0.06
C ILE A 140 -14.30 6.78 1.20
N PHE A 141 -13.69 6.55 2.35
CA PHE A 141 -13.78 7.46 3.47
C PHE A 141 -13.18 8.84 3.13
N GLN A 142 -12.05 8.86 2.41
CA GLN A 142 -11.48 10.10 1.87
C GLN A 142 -12.45 10.80 0.90
N GLU A 143 -13.04 10.07 -0.06
CA GLU A 143 -14.02 10.63 -1.01
C GLU A 143 -15.21 11.26 -0.28
N SER A 144 -15.81 10.54 0.67
CA SER A 144 -16.94 11.03 1.47
C SER A 144 -16.56 12.24 2.33
N LEU A 145 -15.39 12.21 2.96
CA LEU A 145 -14.89 13.27 3.82
C LEU A 145 -14.71 14.59 3.05
N TYR A 146 -14.07 14.52 1.88
CA TYR A 146 -13.85 15.69 1.02
C TYR A 146 -15.14 16.19 0.37
N SER A 147 -16.11 15.32 0.12
CA SER A 147 -17.44 15.69 -0.37
C SER A 147 -18.24 16.50 0.66
N GLU A 148 -18.14 16.16 1.94
CA GLU A 148 -18.93 16.80 3.01
C GLU A 148 -18.29 18.10 3.53
N HIS A 149 -16.97 18.13 3.69
CA HIS A 149 -16.27 19.25 4.36
C HIS A 149 -15.55 20.21 3.40
N GLY A 150 -15.61 19.92 2.10
CA GLY A 150 -14.90 20.66 1.06
C GLY A 150 -13.42 20.32 0.95
N LYS A 151 -12.79 20.74 -0.16
CA LYS A 151 -11.38 20.45 -0.45
C LYS A 151 -10.46 21.43 0.30
N HIS A 152 -9.85 20.97 1.38
CA HIS A 152 -8.78 21.68 2.09
C HIS A 152 -7.46 20.92 1.96
N PRO A 153 -6.81 20.94 0.77
CA PRO A 153 -5.69 20.06 0.45
C PRO A 153 -4.49 20.27 1.37
N TRP A 154 -4.22 21.51 1.76
CA TRP A 154 -3.07 21.84 2.63
C TRP A 154 -3.24 21.35 4.07
N GLU A 155 -4.43 21.52 4.64
CA GLU A 155 -4.76 21.02 5.99
C GLU A 155 -4.76 19.49 6.01
N ALA A 156 -5.42 18.88 5.03
CA ALA A 156 -5.49 17.43 4.91
C ALA A 156 -4.11 16.81 4.69
N LEU A 157 -3.26 17.40 3.84
CA LEU A 157 -1.88 16.94 3.65
C LEU A 157 -1.09 16.98 4.96
N PHE A 158 -1.19 18.08 5.71
CA PHE A 158 -0.47 18.20 6.97
C PHE A 158 -0.87 17.12 7.99
N TYR A 159 -2.16 16.94 8.24
CA TYR A 159 -2.63 15.95 9.22
C TYR A 159 -2.42 14.50 8.74
N THR A 160 -2.61 14.22 7.46
CA THR A 160 -2.39 12.88 6.89
C THR A 160 -0.93 12.44 6.90
N HIS A 161 0.03 13.36 7.00
CA HIS A 161 1.45 13.03 7.05
C HIS A 161 2.01 13.09 8.47
N LEU A 162 1.57 14.07 9.27
CA LEU A 162 2.04 14.23 10.66
C LEU A 162 1.50 13.13 11.57
N LEU A 163 0.20 12.78 11.49
CA LEU A 163 -0.37 11.79 12.40
C LEU A 163 0.22 10.40 12.20
N PRO A 164 0.34 9.84 10.98
CA PRO A 164 0.97 8.53 10.84
C PRO A 164 2.40 8.53 11.36
N LEU A 165 3.16 9.62 11.17
CA LEU A 165 4.52 9.71 11.72
C LEU A 165 4.54 9.52 13.24
N VAL A 166 3.56 10.09 13.96
CA VAL A 166 3.42 9.87 15.40
C VAL A 166 3.07 8.41 15.72
N PHE A 167 2.20 7.77 14.94
CA PHE A 167 1.86 6.36 15.08
C PHE A 167 3.02 5.40 14.73
N TRP A 168 3.94 5.81 13.85
CA TRP A 168 5.12 5.04 13.43
C TRP A 168 6.37 5.32 14.27
N LEU A 169 6.32 6.24 15.26
CA LEU A 169 7.43 6.46 16.20
C LEU A 169 7.88 5.19 16.94
N PRO A 170 6.98 4.33 17.45
CA PRO A 170 7.39 3.11 18.16
C PRO A 170 8.13 2.09 17.29
N THR A 171 7.95 2.12 15.98
CA THR A 171 8.60 1.21 15.02
C THR A 171 9.92 1.76 14.46
N ALA A 172 10.34 2.96 14.88
CA ALA A 172 11.62 3.57 14.54
C ALA A 172 12.87 2.67 14.76
N PRO A 173 13.00 1.86 15.84
CA PRO A 173 14.18 1.01 16.01
C PRO A 173 14.33 -0.05 14.92
N ASN A 174 13.23 -0.64 14.44
CA ASN A 174 13.25 -1.59 13.31
C ASN A 174 13.71 -0.89 12.03
N LEU A 175 13.21 0.32 11.76
CA LEU A 175 13.64 1.11 10.62
C LEU A 175 15.15 1.40 10.68
N MET A 176 15.68 1.72 11.86
CA MET A 176 17.09 2.04 12.03
C MET A 176 18.00 0.81 11.80
N ASN A 177 17.53 -0.39 12.14
CA ASN A 177 18.23 -1.64 11.83
C ASN A 177 18.27 -1.91 10.30
N HIS A 178 17.16 -1.68 9.59
CA HIS A 178 17.14 -1.79 8.12
C HIS A 178 18.00 -0.73 7.43
N MET A 179 18.09 0.48 7.98
CA MET A 179 18.97 1.52 7.45
C MET A 179 20.46 1.16 7.59
N LYS A 180 20.85 0.50 8.68
CA LYS A 180 22.21 -0.02 8.86
C LYS A 180 22.52 -1.10 7.82
N LEU A 181 21.65 -2.09 7.67
CA LEU A 181 21.75 -3.14 6.65
C LEU A 181 21.83 -2.56 5.23
N ALA A 182 21.09 -1.48 4.95
CA ALA A 182 21.12 -0.84 3.64
C ALA A 182 22.45 -0.12 3.35
N THR A 183 23.11 0.40 4.38
CA THR A 183 24.38 1.13 4.26
C THR A 183 25.57 0.17 4.13
N GLU A 184 25.45 -1.04 4.66
CA GLU A 184 26.45 -2.11 4.53
C GLU A 184 26.48 -2.76 3.13
N THR A 185 25.58 -2.38 2.23
CA THR A 185 25.53 -2.93 0.87
C THR A 185 26.69 -2.44 -0.02
N PRO A 186 27.13 -3.26 -1.00
CA PRO A 186 28.27 -2.91 -1.84
C PRO A 186 28.09 -1.55 -2.50
N VAL A 187 29.13 -0.73 -2.40
CA VAL A 187 29.16 0.61 -2.97
C VAL A 187 29.32 0.56 -4.49
N VAL A 188 28.63 1.46 -5.17
CA VAL A 188 28.74 1.66 -6.61
C VAL A 188 29.18 3.09 -6.83
N GLU A 189 30.21 3.29 -7.63
CA GLU A 189 30.61 4.62 -8.08
C GLU A 189 29.72 5.05 -9.25
N VAL A 190 28.95 6.12 -9.02
CA VAL A 190 28.16 6.76 -10.08
C VAL A 190 28.57 8.23 -10.12
N LEU A 191 29.08 8.69 -11.27
CA LEU A 191 29.47 10.09 -11.50
C LEU A 191 30.44 10.66 -10.45
N GLY A 192 31.40 9.84 -9.97
CA GLY A 192 32.41 10.26 -8.99
C GLY A 192 31.92 10.31 -7.53
N VAL A 193 30.67 9.89 -7.26
CA VAL A 193 30.13 9.77 -5.90
C VAL A 193 30.01 8.29 -5.54
N VAL A 194 30.67 7.89 -4.45
CA VAL A 194 30.58 6.54 -3.88
C VAL A 194 29.29 6.45 -3.07
N LEU A 195 28.32 5.66 -3.56
CA LEU A 195 27.04 5.47 -2.86
C LEU A 195 26.72 3.97 -2.69
N PRO A 196 26.11 3.55 -1.57
CA PRO A 196 25.62 2.18 -1.42
C PRO A 196 24.58 1.87 -2.51
N ARG A 197 24.65 0.68 -3.12
CA ARG A 197 23.77 0.28 -4.22
C ARG A 197 22.29 0.48 -3.88
N GLN A 198 21.87 0.17 -2.66
CA GLN A 198 20.47 0.30 -2.24
C GLN A 198 20.02 1.77 -2.15
N VAL A 199 20.90 2.68 -1.72
CA VAL A 199 20.60 4.12 -1.64
C VAL A 199 20.42 4.70 -3.04
N LEU A 200 21.24 4.27 -4.02
CA LEU A 200 21.09 4.66 -5.41
C LEU A 200 19.74 4.23 -6.00
N TRP A 201 19.34 2.97 -5.81
CA TRP A 201 18.05 2.48 -6.29
C TRP A 201 16.88 3.20 -5.65
N LEU A 202 16.96 3.49 -4.35
CA LEU A 202 15.92 4.22 -3.64
C LEU A 202 15.81 5.66 -4.14
N ALA A 203 16.94 6.35 -4.34
CA ALA A 203 16.96 7.69 -4.91
C ALA A 203 16.37 7.71 -6.33
N LEU A 204 16.76 6.77 -7.19
CA LEU A 204 16.24 6.66 -8.55
C LEU A 204 14.73 6.38 -8.56
N TYR A 205 14.25 5.51 -7.65
CA TYR A 205 12.83 5.21 -7.50
C TYR A 205 12.04 6.46 -7.08
N VAL A 206 12.52 7.22 -6.09
CA VAL A 206 11.87 8.46 -5.66
C VAL A 206 11.85 9.50 -6.78
N MET A 207 12.96 9.65 -7.52
CA MET A 207 13.01 10.59 -8.65
C MET A 207 12.05 10.21 -9.76
N THR A 208 12.02 8.94 -10.16
CA THR A 208 11.13 8.45 -11.21
C THR A 208 9.66 8.58 -10.82
N GLN A 209 9.30 8.25 -9.58
CA GLN A 209 7.94 8.46 -9.07
C GLN A 209 7.54 9.93 -9.03
N GLY A 210 8.43 10.79 -8.52
CA GLY A 210 8.18 12.24 -8.49
C GLY A 210 7.95 12.80 -9.89
N PHE A 211 8.77 12.40 -10.86
CA PHE A 211 8.61 12.79 -12.26
C PHE A 211 7.26 12.34 -12.84
N LEU A 212 6.88 11.07 -12.63
CA LEU A 212 5.60 10.53 -13.11
C LEU A 212 4.39 11.25 -12.48
N LEU A 213 4.46 11.61 -11.19
CA LEU A 213 3.40 12.35 -10.52
C LEU A 213 3.26 13.78 -11.06
N ILE A 214 4.39 14.46 -11.32
CA ILE A 214 4.38 15.80 -11.93
C ILE A 214 3.79 15.73 -13.33
N LEU A 215 4.23 14.76 -14.14
CA LEU A 215 3.75 14.57 -15.50
C LEU A 215 2.25 14.25 -15.52
N GLY A 216 1.77 13.39 -14.61
CA GLY A 216 0.35 13.09 -14.46
C GLY A 216 -0.49 14.31 -14.07
N ASN A 217 0.01 15.17 -13.18
CA ASN A 217 -0.68 16.43 -12.82
C ASN A 217 -0.75 17.39 -14.00
N VAL A 218 0.32 17.51 -14.79
CA VAL A 218 0.34 18.35 -16.00
C VAL A 218 -0.70 17.86 -17.01
N THR A 219 -0.76 16.55 -17.26
CA THR A 219 -1.75 15.96 -18.18
C THR A 219 -3.18 16.15 -17.69
N LEU A 220 -3.45 15.97 -16.38
CA LEU A 220 -4.77 16.22 -15.80
C LEU A 220 -5.20 17.67 -15.91
N HIS A 221 -4.27 18.61 -15.69
CA HIS A 221 -4.56 20.03 -15.82
C HIS A 221 -4.84 20.43 -17.27
N GLN A 222 -4.22 19.76 -18.25
CA GLN A 222 -4.53 19.95 -19.67
C GLN A 222 -5.87 19.32 -20.06
N CYS A 223 -6.20 18.10 -19.60
CA CYS A 223 -7.49 17.46 -19.87
C CYS A 223 -8.68 18.17 -19.20
N GLY A 224 -8.51 18.71 -18.00
CA GLY A 224 -9.56 19.51 -17.33
C GLY A 224 -9.92 20.77 -18.12
N VAL A 225 -8.93 21.42 -18.74
CA VAL A 225 -9.16 22.60 -19.60
C VAL A 225 -9.81 22.22 -20.94
N CYS A 226 -9.65 20.97 -21.42
CA CYS A 226 -10.31 20.47 -22.62
C CYS A 226 -11.77 20.04 -22.43
N PHE A 227 -12.24 19.82 -21.19
CA PHE A 227 -13.63 19.40 -20.93
C PHE A 227 -14.57 20.57 -20.59
N ASP A 228 -14.03 21.78 -20.41
CA ASP A 228 -14.77 23.02 -20.10
C ASP A 228 -14.92 23.96 -21.33
N ASN A 229 -14.65 23.49 -22.57
CA ASN A 229 -14.96 24.17 -23.84
C ASN A 229 -15.87 23.29 -24.71
#